data_AF-A0A2T4J5N0-F1
#
_entry.id   AF-A0A2T4J5N0-F1
#
_cell.length_a   1.000
_cell.length_b   1.000
_cell.length_c   1.000
_cell.angle_alpha   90.00
_cell.angle_beta   90.00
_cell.angle_gamma   90.00
#
_symmetry.space_group_name_H-M   'P 1'
#
loop_
_entity.id
_entity.type
_entity.pdbx_description
1 polymer ?
#
loop_
_entity_poly.entity_id
_entity_poly.type
_entity_poly.pdbx_seq_one_letter_code
_entity_poly.pdbx_strand_id
1 'polypeptide(L)'
;MRWDHRPEAMHWTKAAMNAVAEKDDVLAERVPADIATWCPGYAKASLEERRAFWVGVLSAVSKHESGWNPKAAGGGGRYMGLMQISPRTARDQGCEAQSAGALKDGSANLACAVEILADDVGRDGVVAGPGNRGVGRDWMPFRKADKRADMAAWTRVQEWCQAG
;
A
#
# COMPACT_ATOMS: atom_id res chain seq x y z
N MET A 1 12.30 -0.72 0.06
CA MET A 1 10.98 -0.93 0.70
C MET A 1 11.13 -1.54 2.08
N ARG A 2 10.11 -1.45 2.96
CA ARG A 2 10.22 -1.93 4.34
C ARG A 2 10.38 -3.46 4.43
N TRP A 3 9.93 -4.17 3.39
CA TRP A 3 10.10 -5.60 3.23
C TRP A 3 11.43 -6.02 2.61
N ASP A 4 12.40 -5.14 2.35
CA ASP A 4 13.63 -5.48 1.58
C ASP A 4 14.48 -6.59 2.20
N HIS A 5 14.28 -6.88 3.49
CA HIS A 5 14.90 -8.02 4.18
C HIS A 5 14.29 -9.38 3.79
N ARG A 6 13.20 -9.40 3.00
CA ARG A 6 12.51 -10.60 2.54
C ARG A 6 13.14 -11.12 1.24
N PRO A 7 13.30 -12.44 1.08
CA PRO A 7 13.84 -12.99 -0.17
C PRO A 7 12.96 -12.67 -1.40
N GLU A 8 11.66 -12.45 -1.19
CA GLU A 8 10.72 -12.12 -2.26
C GLU A 8 10.69 -10.63 -2.64
N ALA A 9 11.41 -9.77 -1.89
CA ALA A 9 11.27 -8.31 -1.94
C ALA A 9 11.39 -7.71 -3.34
N MET A 10 12.37 -8.15 -4.13
CA MET A 10 12.56 -7.65 -5.50
C MET A 10 11.33 -7.92 -6.38
N HIS A 11 10.72 -9.10 -6.26
CA HIS A 11 9.55 -9.47 -7.05
C HIS A 11 8.33 -8.65 -6.62
N TRP A 12 8.13 -8.48 -5.32
CA TRP A 12 7.04 -7.68 -4.76
C TRP A 12 7.16 -6.21 -5.14
N THR A 13 8.34 -5.62 -4.98
CA THR A 13 8.58 -4.21 -5.36
C THR A 13 8.34 -4.01 -6.84
N LYS A 14 8.87 -4.87 -7.72
CA LYS A 14 8.65 -4.76 -9.16
C LYS A 14 7.17 -4.86 -9.53
N ALA A 15 6.47 -5.86 -9.01
CA ALA A 15 5.05 -6.06 -9.29
C ALA A 15 4.19 -4.88 -8.78
N ALA A 16 4.45 -4.40 -7.57
CA ALA A 16 3.75 -3.26 -7.00
C ALA A 16 4.05 -1.96 -7.75
N MET A 17 5.29 -1.73 -8.19
CA MET A 17 5.63 -0.56 -9.01
C MET A 17 4.87 -0.56 -10.34
N ASN A 18 4.75 -1.72 -11.00
CA ASN A 18 3.96 -1.86 -12.22
C ASN A 18 2.47 -1.58 -11.96
N ALA A 19 1.90 -2.16 -10.91
CA ALA A 19 0.50 -1.94 -10.55
C ALA A 19 0.22 -0.47 -10.21
N VAL A 20 1.12 0.22 -9.50
CA VAL A 20 0.96 1.66 -9.21
C VAL A 20 1.05 2.48 -10.50
N ALA A 21 1.95 2.13 -11.42
CA ALA A 21 2.08 2.83 -12.70
C ALA A 21 0.80 2.78 -13.55
N GLU A 22 0.02 1.70 -13.46
CA GLU A 22 -1.28 1.58 -14.12
C GLU A 22 -2.37 2.50 -13.51
N LYS A 23 -2.10 3.10 -12.34
CA LYS A 23 -3.02 4.00 -11.60
C LYS A 23 -2.42 5.38 -11.37
N ASP A 24 -1.43 5.79 -12.15
CA ASP A 24 -0.69 7.04 -11.93
C ASP A 24 -1.60 8.27 -11.89
N ASP A 25 -2.60 8.32 -12.77
CA ASP A 25 -3.58 9.41 -12.89
C ASP A 25 -4.37 9.65 -11.59
N VAL A 26 -4.45 8.63 -10.73
CA VAL A 26 -5.06 8.69 -9.40
C VAL A 26 -4.03 8.78 -8.29
N LEU A 27 -2.91 8.07 -8.42
CA LEU A 27 -1.91 7.90 -7.37
C LEU A 27 -0.71 8.84 -7.52
N ALA A 28 0.15 8.64 -8.52
CA ALA A 28 1.46 9.30 -8.60
C ALA A 28 1.39 10.72 -9.19
N GLU A 29 0.42 11.01 -10.04
CA GLU A 29 0.25 12.34 -10.65
C GLU A 29 -0.44 13.33 -9.71
N ARG A 30 -1.18 12.84 -8.71
CA ARG A 30 -1.89 13.67 -7.73
C ARG A 30 -1.04 13.90 -6.49
N VAL A 31 -1.27 15.04 -5.83
CA VAL A 31 -0.62 15.38 -4.57
C VAL A 31 -1.67 15.30 -3.44
N PRO A 32 -1.61 14.27 -2.58
CA PRO A 32 -2.55 14.15 -1.46
C PRO A 32 -2.47 15.34 -0.49
N ALA A 33 -3.59 15.74 0.11
CA ALA A 33 -3.63 16.93 0.97
C ALA A 33 -2.81 16.78 2.27
N ASP A 34 -2.60 15.55 2.76
CA ASP A 34 -1.78 15.22 3.93
C ASP A 34 -0.37 14.75 3.56
N ILE A 35 0.06 14.90 2.29
CA ILE A 35 1.32 14.34 1.82
C ILE A 35 2.54 14.86 2.59
N ALA A 36 2.50 16.10 3.08
CA ALA A 36 3.60 16.68 3.84
C ALA A 36 3.90 15.90 5.13
N THR A 37 2.95 15.14 5.68
CA THR A 37 3.16 14.24 6.82
C THR A 37 3.92 12.99 6.40
N TRP A 38 3.57 12.43 5.25
CA TRP A 38 4.04 11.14 4.75
C TRP A 38 5.33 11.21 3.93
N CYS A 39 5.48 12.28 3.15
CA CYS A 39 6.51 12.44 2.14
C CYS A 39 6.74 13.91 1.75
N PRO A 40 7.66 14.63 2.42
CA PRO A 40 7.88 16.07 2.21
C PRO A 40 8.34 16.45 0.79
N GLY A 41 9.17 15.62 0.16
CA GLY A 41 9.66 15.82 -1.20
C GLY A 41 8.66 15.50 -2.31
N TYR A 42 7.53 14.87 -1.99
CA TYR A 42 6.62 14.27 -2.98
C TYR A 42 6.19 15.20 -4.11
N ALA A 43 5.86 16.46 -3.79
CA ALA A 43 5.39 17.42 -4.78
C ALA A 43 6.46 17.77 -5.84
N LYS A 44 7.74 17.60 -5.52
CA LYS A 44 8.87 17.84 -6.43
C LYS A 44 9.48 16.56 -6.98
N ALA A 45 9.19 15.43 -6.35
CA ALA A 45 9.68 14.12 -6.74
C ALA A 45 9.22 13.76 -8.16
N SER A 46 10.06 13.02 -8.86
CA SER A 46 9.76 12.41 -10.16
C SER A 46 8.59 11.42 -10.05
N LEU A 47 7.97 11.09 -11.19
CA LEU A 47 6.87 10.13 -11.21
C LEU A 47 7.29 8.77 -10.65
N GLU A 48 8.52 8.32 -10.92
CA GLU A 48 9.06 7.07 -10.39
C GLU A 48 9.19 7.09 -8.86
N GLU A 49 9.72 8.16 -8.27
CA GLU A 49 9.82 8.32 -6.82
C GLU A 49 8.44 8.39 -6.15
N ARG A 50 7.47 9.03 -6.80
CA ARG A 50 6.08 9.06 -6.34
C ARG A 50 5.40 7.69 -6.38
N ARG A 51 5.70 6.87 -7.40
CA ARG A 51 5.27 5.45 -7.42
C ARG A 51 5.94 4.67 -6.29
N ALA A 52 7.24 4.89 -6.08
CA ALA A 52 7.99 4.27 -5.00
C ALA A 52 7.41 4.62 -3.62
N PHE A 53 6.86 5.82 -3.44
CA PHE A 53 6.13 6.17 -2.23
C PHE A 53 4.94 5.27 -1.96
N TRP A 54 4.06 5.07 -2.95
CA TRP A 54 2.88 4.26 -2.77
C TRP A 54 3.23 2.79 -2.48
N VAL A 55 4.26 2.26 -3.14
CA VAL A 55 4.82 0.93 -2.81
C VAL A 55 5.42 0.92 -1.39
N GLY A 56 6.07 2.01 -0.99
CA GLY A 56 6.56 2.24 0.36
C GLY A 56 5.44 2.16 1.40
N VAL A 57 4.31 2.82 1.17
CA VAL A 57 3.11 2.76 2.02
C VAL A 57 2.60 1.33 2.15
N LEU A 58 2.45 0.59 1.04
CA LEU A 58 2.05 -0.82 1.04
C LEU A 58 3.02 -1.67 1.89
N SER A 59 4.33 -1.44 1.76
CA SER A 59 5.34 -2.16 2.54
C SER A 59 5.31 -1.83 4.04
N ALA A 60 4.91 -0.60 4.37
CA ALA A 60 4.80 -0.16 5.75
C ALA A 60 3.57 -0.75 6.44
N VAL A 61 2.42 -0.83 5.74
CA VAL A 61 1.20 -1.42 6.29
C VAL A 61 1.24 -2.94 6.32
N SER A 62 1.90 -3.62 5.36
CA SER A 62 2.04 -5.09 5.36
C SER A 62 2.78 -5.61 6.61
N LYS A 63 3.65 -4.79 7.22
CA LYS A 63 4.24 -5.05 8.54
C LYS A 63 3.16 -5.30 9.59
N HIS A 64 2.18 -4.41 9.63
CA HIS A 64 1.13 -4.38 10.65
C HIS A 64 -0.02 -5.34 10.36
N GLU A 65 -0.23 -5.68 9.09
CA GLU A 65 -1.27 -6.63 8.65
C GLU A 65 -0.82 -8.09 8.74
N SER A 66 0.38 -8.41 8.25
CA SER A 66 0.83 -9.79 8.10
C SER A 66 2.25 -10.05 8.62
N GLY A 67 2.97 -9.02 9.07
CA GLY A 67 4.40 -9.16 9.36
C GLY A 67 5.21 -9.53 8.10
N TRP A 68 4.77 -9.06 6.93
CA TRP A 68 5.32 -9.42 5.62
C TRP A 68 5.24 -10.92 5.28
N ASN A 69 4.26 -11.64 5.85
CA ASN A 69 4.04 -13.04 5.56
C ASN A 69 3.02 -13.20 4.41
N PRO A 70 3.45 -13.60 3.19
CA PRO A 70 2.54 -13.78 2.06
C PRO A 70 1.59 -14.97 2.24
N LYS A 71 1.86 -15.88 3.19
CA LYS A 71 0.99 -17.03 3.49
C LYS A 71 0.05 -16.77 4.67
N ALA A 72 0.07 -15.57 5.25
CA ALA A 72 -0.78 -15.19 6.37
C ALA A 72 -2.27 -15.41 6.05
N ALA A 73 -3.00 -15.86 7.07
CA ALA A 73 -4.44 -16.06 7.03
C ALA A 73 -5.05 -15.52 8.33
N GLY A 74 -5.65 -14.34 8.28
CA GLY A 74 -6.25 -13.67 9.44
C GLY A 74 -7.76 -13.86 9.52
N GLY A 75 -8.34 -13.48 10.67
CA GLY A 75 -9.79 -13.52 10.91
C GLY A 75 -10.42 -14.91 10.72
N GLY A 76 -9.72 -15.96 11.15
CA GLY A 76 -10.18 -17.36 10.95
C GLY A 76 -10.07 -17.84 9.50
N GLY A 77 -9.17 -17.27 8.70
CA GLY A 77 -9.01 -17.62 7.28
C GLY A 77 -9.94 -16.83 6.36
N ARG A 78 -10.37 -15.63 6.77
CA ARG A 78 -11.15 -14.71 5.92
C ARG A 78 -10.26 -13.82 5.06
N TYR A 79 -9.09 -13.47 5.57
CA TYR A 79 -8.18 -12.48 5.01
C TYR A 79 -6.83 -13.11 4.69
N MET A 80 -6.30 -12.85 3.50
CA MET A 80 -5.15 -13.58 2.96
C MET A 80 -4.00 -12.65 2.58
N GLY A 81 -2.79 -13.18 2.76
CA GLY A 81 -1.57 -12.62 2.21
C GLY A 81 -1.09 -11.36 2.91
N LEU A 82 -0.22 -10.64 2.21
CA LEU A 82 0.53 -9.49 2.73
C LEU A 82 -0.38 -8.39 3.27
N MET A 83 -1.49 -8.15 2.56
CA MET A 83 -2.41 -7.04 2.77
C MET A 83 -3.74 -7.48 3.37
N GLN A 84 -3.86 -8.75 3.80
CA GLN A 84 -5.04 -9.29 4.47
C GLN A 84 -6.35 -9.03 3.69
N ILE A 85 -6.32 -9.31 2.39
CA ILE A 85 -7.47 -9.11 1.49
C ILE A 85 -8.36 -10.35 1.51
N SER A 86 -9.68 -10.16 1.47
CA SER A 86 -10.62 -11.27 1.36
C SER A 86 -10.90 -11.63 -0.11
N PRO A 87 -11.17 -12.91 -0.44
CA PRO A 87 -11.61 -13.30 -1.79
C PRO A 87 -12.84 -12.53 -2.27
N ARG A 88 -13.74 -12.12 -1.36
CA ARG A 88 -14.91 -11.32 -1.71
C ARG A 88 -14.50 -9.93 -2.16
N THR A 89 -13.70 -9.22 -1.35
CA THR A 89 -13.17 -7.89 -1.69
C THR A 89 -12.43 -7.93 -3.02
N ALA A 90 -11.59 -8.94 -3.25
CA ALA A 90 -10.86 -9.08 -4.49
C ALA A 90 -11.77 -9.22 -5.72
N ARG A 91 -12.90 -9.93 -5.60
CA ARG A 91 -13.90 -10.00 -6.68
C ARG A 91 -14.65 -8.70 -6.87
N ASP A 92 -15.06 -8.06 -5.77
CA ASP A 92 -15.80 -6.79 -5.80
C ASP A 92 -14.95 -5.68 -6.46
N GLN A 93 -13.62 -5.76 -6.34
CA GLN A 93 -12.64 -4.84 -6.95
C GLN A 93 -12.12 -5.31 -8.31
N GLY A 94 -12.62 -6.43 -8.85
CA GLY A 94 -12.21 -6.94 -10.16
C GLY A 94 -10.75 -7.42 -10.24
N CYS A 95 -10.10 -7.73 -9.11
CA CYS A 95 -8.73 -8.22 -9.08
C CYS A 95 -8.58 -9.56 -9.82
N GLU A 96 -7.39 -9.85 -10.36
CA GLU A 96 -7.08 -11.16 -10.96
C GLU A 96 -7.05 -12.28 -9.90
N ALA A 97 -6.46 -12.01 -8.72
CA ALA A 97 -6.38 -12.97 -7.62
C ALA A 97 -7.67 -13.00 -6.79
N GLN A 98 -8.60 -13.89 -7.13
CA GLN A 98 -9.94 -13.93 -6.52
C GLN A 98 -10.17 -15.09 -5.53
N SER A 99 -9.18 -15.95 -5.33
CA SER A 99 -9.26 -17.10 -4.43
C SER A 99 -8.31 -16.96 -3.24
N ALA A 100 -8.58 -17.70 -2.16
CA ALA A 100 -7.71 -17.69 -0.98
C ALA A 100 -6.28 -18.14 -1.30
N GLY A 101 -6.12 -19.11 -2.21
CA GLY A 101 -4.81 -19.58 -2.67
C GLY A 101 -4.09 -18.54 -3.52
N ALA A 102 -4.80 -17.90 -4.45
CA ALA A 102 -4.24 -16.86 -5.31
C ALA A 102 -3.80 -15.63 -4.50
N LEU A 103 -4.57 -15.23 -3.50
CA LEU A 103 -4.23 -14.11 -2.61
C LEU A 103 -3.04 -14.40 -1.68
N LYS A 104 -2.55 -15.65 -1.62
CA LYS A 104 -1.29 -16.00 -0.94
C LYS A 104 -0.06 -15.89 -1.84
N ASP A 105 -0.23 -15.48 -3.09
CA ASP A 105 0.85 -14.95 -3.91
C ASP A 105 1.07 -13.47 -3.55
N GLY A 106 2.28 -13.11 -3.15
CA GLY A 106 2.56 -11.76 -2.65
C GLY A 106 2.40 -10.69 -3.73
N SER A 107 2.82 -10.98 -4.96
CA SER A 107 2.72 -10.04 -6.08
C SER A 107 1.27 -9.80 -6.47
N ALA A 108 0.48 -10.87 -6.60
CA ALA A 108 -0.94 -10.76 -6.95
C ALA A 108 -1.77 -10.11 -5.81
N ASN A 109 -1.41 -10.36 -4.55
CA ASN A 109 -2.00 -9.69 -3.40
C ASN A 109 -1.71 -8.18 -3.40
N LEU A 110 -0.47 -7.79 -3.70
CA LEU A 110 -0.09 -6.37 -3.80
C LEU A 110 -0.74 -5.67 -4.99
N ALA A 111 -0.86 -6.32 -6.15
CA ALA A 111 -1.58 -5.76 -7.29
C ALA A 111 -3.04 -5.45 -6.93
N CYS A 112 -3.73 -6.40 -6.28
CA CYS A 112 -5.09 -6.17 -5.80
C CYS A 112 -5.18 -5.08 -4.72
N ALA A 113 -4.15 -4.97 -3.86
CA ALA A 113 -4.06 -3.88 -2.89
C ALA A 113 -3.94 -2.51 -3.57
N VAL A 114 -3.24 -2.42 -4.70
CA VAL A 114 -3.13 -1.16 -5.44
C VAL A 114 -4.49 -0.75 -6.01
N GLU A 115 -5.30 -1.68 -6.52
CA GLU A 115 -6.67 -1.41 -6.98
C GLU A 115 -7.53 -0.79 -5.88
N ILE A 116 -7.57 -1.42 -4.70
CA ILE A 116 -8.32 -0.93 -3.53
C ILE A 116 -7.80 0.45 -3.10
N LEU A 117 -6.48 0.58 -2.98
CA LEU A 117 -5.82 1.80 -2.55
C LEU A 117 -6.13 2.96 -3.51
N ALA A 118 -6.12 2.71 -4.82
CA ALA A 118 -6.43 3.71 -5.84
C ALA A 118 -7.86 4.22 -5.73
N ASP A 119 -8.86 3.34 -5.55
CA ASP A 119 -10.26 3.79 -5.33
C ASP A 119 -10.37 4.67 -4.07
N ASP A 120 -9.79 4.22 -2.96
CA ASP A 120 -9.89 4.92 -1.68
C ASP A 120 -9.17 6.27 -1.66
N VAL A 121 -7.93 6.33 -2.18
CA VAL A 121 -7.14 7.56 -2.26
C VAL A 121 -7.74 8.51 -3.29
N GLY A 122 -8.18 7.99 -4.43
CA GLY A 122 -8.85 8.77 -5.47
C GLY A 122 -10.14 9.44 -4.97
N ARG A 123 -10.88 8.71 -4.13
CA ARG A 123 -12.10 9.20 -3.48
C ARG A 123 -11.84 10.29 -2.44
N ASP A 124 -10.78 10.15 -1.64
CA ASP A 124 -10.58 10.99 -0.45
C ASP A 124 -9.53 12.09 -0.61
N GLY A 125 -8.64 12.00 -1.59
CA GLY A 125 -7.58 12.97 -1.83
C GLY A 125 -6.53 13.05 -0.72
N VAL A 126 -6.42 12.03 0.13
CA VAL A 126 -5.45 11.93 1.23
C VAL A 126 -4.81 10.54 1.24
N VAL A 127 -3.61 10.43 1.79
CA VAL A 127 -2.96 9.15 2.07
C VAL A 127 -3.76 8.43 3.16
N ALA A 128 -4.01 9.09 4.29
CA ALA A 128 -4.77 8.48 5.39
C ALA A 128 -5.69 9.42 6.17
N GLY A 129 -5.47 10.74 6.08
CA GLY A 129 -6.20 11.73 6.88
C GLY A 129 -6.13 11.39 8.39
N PRO A 130 -7.27 11.40 9.12
CA PRO A 130 -7.30 11.01 10.53
C PRO A 130 -7.20 9.48 10.75
N GLY A 131 -7.03 8.70 9.68
CA GLY A 131 -6.81 7.25 9.71
C GLY A 131 -7.98 6.37 9.25
N ASN A 132 -9.09 6.98 8.84
CA ASN A 132 -10.27 6.30 8.29
C ASN A 132 -10.60 6.76 6.86
N ARG A 133 -9.63 7.40 6.19
CA ARG A 133 -9.69 7.91 4.82
C ARG A 133 -8.50 7.39 4.02
N GLY A 134 -8.55 7.49 2.70
CA GLY A 134 -7.50 6.94 1.82
C GLY A 134 -7.21 5.49 2.19
N VAL A 135 -5.93 5.14 2.34
CA VAL A 135 -5.48 3.78 2.74
C VAL A 135 -6.13 3.31 4.05
N GLY A 136 -6.55 4.21 4.94
CA GLY A 136 -7.20 3.83 6.20
C GLY A 136 -8.66 3.36 6.09
N ARG A 137 -9.26 3.37 4.90
CA ARG A 137 -10.61 2.81 4.68
C ARG A 137 -10.58 1.29 4.86
N ASP A 138 -9.69 0.63 4.14
CA ASP A 138 -9.56 -0.83 4.16
C ASP A 138 -8.53 -1.34 5.17
N TRP A 139 -7.44 -0.61 5.39
CA TRP A 139 -6.36 -1.08 6.27
C TRP A 139 -6.46 -0.51 7.70
N MET A 140 -7.01 -1.33 8.59
CA MET A 140 -7.29 -1.02 9.99
C MET A 140 -6.10 -0.52 10.83
N PRO A 141 -4.82 -0.89 10.58
CA PRO A 141 -3.67 -0.30 11.24
C PRO A 141 -3.64 1.23 11.17
N PHE A 142 -4.13 1.82 10.08
CA PHE A 142 -4.24 3.27 9.97
C PHE A 142 -5.25 3.87 10.93
N ARG A 143 -6.15 3.12 11.58
CA ARG A 143 -7.05 3.69 12.59
C ARG A 143 -6.37 3.91 13.95
N LYS A 144 -5.19 3.32 14.15
CA LYS A 144 -4.38 3.44 15.37
C LYS A 144 -3.32 4.53 15.17
N ALA A 145 -3.32 5.55 16.03
CA ALA A 145 -2.48 6.75 15.86
C ALA A 145 -0.98 6.44 15.92
N ASP A 146 -0.58 5.55 16.83
CA ASP A 146 0.78 5.04 16.98
C ASP A 146 1.26 4.29 15.73
N LYS A 147 0.42 3.41 15.16
CA LYS A 147 0.76 2.70 13.92
C LYS A 147 0.83 3.62 12.72
N ARG A 148 -0.08 4.59 12.59
CA ARG A 148 0.03 5.64 11.56
C ARG A 148 1.33 6.40 11.67
N ALA A 149 1.70 6.81 12.88
CA ALA A 149 2.94 7.53 13.12
C ALA A 149 4.17 6.69 12.75
N ASP A 150 4.19 5.39 13.10
CA ASP A 150 5.26 4.47 12.67
C ASP A 150 5.38 4.36 11.15
N MET A 151 4.24 4.24 10.44
CA MET A 151 4.25 4.14 8.98
C MET A 151 4.70 5.46 8.34
N ALA A 152 4.16 6.60 8.77
CA ALA A 152 4.53 7.91 8.23
C ALA A 152 5.98 8.29 8.54
N ALA A 153 6.46 8.00 9.75
CA ALA A 153 7.86 8.22 10.13
C ALA A 153 8.80 7.39 9.25
N TRP A 154 8.43 6.14 8.94
CA TRP A 154 9.22 5.30 8.06
C TRP A 154 9.22 5.80 6.61
N THR A 155 8.06 6.14 6.02
CA THR A 155 8.01 6.64 4.63
C THR A 155 8.72 7.97 4.47
N ARG A 156 8.55 8.88 5.43
CA ARG A 156 9.09 10.25 5.36
C ARG A 156 10.60 10.28 5.18
N VAL A 157 11.33 9.34 5.77
CA VAL A 157 12.80 9.34 5.76
C VAL A 157 13.42 8.57 4.59
N GLN A 158 12.61 8.02 3.68
CA GLN A 158 13.13 7.31 2.51
C GLN A 158 13.70 8.30 1.48
N GLU A 159 14.68 7.86 0.69
CA GLU A 159 15.36 8.70 -0.31
C GLU A 159 14.37 9.37 -1.26
N TRP A 160 13.38 8.61 -1.76
CA TRP A 160 12.30 9.10 -2.62
C TRP A 160 11.32 10.10 -1.95
N CYS A 161 11.42 10.32 -0.63
CA CYS A 161 10.73 11.43 0.08
C CYS A 161 11.61 12.60 0.47
N GLN A 162 12.93 12.43 0.36
CA GLN A 162 13.91 13.46 0.66
C GLN A 162 14.39 14.15 -0.62
N ALA A 163 14.29 13.47 -1.76
CA ALA A 163 14.59 14.01 -3.07
C ALA A 163 13.60 15.14 -3.43
N GLY A 164 14.15 16.35 -3.60
CA GLY A 164 13.44 17.56 -4.01
C GLY A 164 14.32 18.80 -3.95
#